data_AF-A0A2G2BR37-F1
#
_entry.id   AF-A0A2G2BR37-F1
#
_cell.length_a   1.000
_cell.length_b   1.000
_cell.length_c   1.000
_cell.angle_alpha   90.00
_cell.angle_beta   90.00
_cell.angle_gamma   90.00
#
_symmetry.space_group_name_H-M   'P 1'
#
loop_
_entity.id
_entity.type
_entity.pdbx_description
1 polymer ?
#
loop_
_entity_poly.entity_id
_entity_poly.type
_entity_poly.pdbx_seq_one_letter_code
_entity_poly.pdbx_strand_id
1 'polypeptide(L)'
;MSAVRKDYAIRQGLDFIRSWRIEDADLTGWDFRFSVYDVNASDIVKTVGDGITFNPIIAPEWSLVIDTTSLPPGSYRYTHDYNHPDGGWTEVSTGEFRITDPKVLA
;
A
#
# COMPACT_ATOMS: atom_id res chain seq x y z
N MET A 1 -12.74 -10.18 12.37
CA MET A 1 -13.05 -9.07 11.45
C MET A 1 -12.74 -9.56 10.04
N SER A 2 -13.74 -9.75 9.17
CA SER A 2 -13.50 -10.19 7.79
C SER A 2 -13.19 -8.98 6.93
N ALA A 3 -11.96 -8.87 6.43
CA ALA A 3 -11.59 -7.89 5.43
C ALA A 3 -12.35 -8.21 4.13
N VAL A 4 -13.15 -7.25 3.64
CA VAL A 4 -13.81 -7.35 2.35
C VAL A 4 -12.73 -7.29 1.27
N ARG A 5 -12.46 -8.41 0.60
CA ARG A 5 -11.57 -8.49 -0.56
C ARG A 5 -12.18 -7.66 -1.69
N LYS A 6 -11.67 -6.44 -1.90
CA LYS A 6 -11.96 -5.66 -3.10
C LYS A 6 -10.87 -5.96 -4.12
N ASP A 7 -11.17 -6.80 -5.10
CA ASP A 7 -10.26 -7.10 -6.20
C ASP A 7 -10.20 -5.88 -7.15
N TYR A 8 -9.16 -5.05 -7.02
CA TYR A 8 -8.93 -3.93 -7.94
C TYR A 8 -8.16 -4.41 -9.17
N ALA A 9 -8.79 -4.38 -10.35
CA ALA A 9 -8.10 -4.61 -11.62
C ALA A 9 -7.68 -3.28 -12.24
N ILE A 10 -6.38 -3.11 -12.49
CA ILE A 10 -5.75 -1.87 -12.93
C ILE A 10 -4.99 -2.18 -14.21
N ARG A 11 -5.18 -1.38 -15.26
CA ARG A 11 -4.38 -1.57 -16.48
C ARG A 11 -2.95 -1.13 -16.22
N GLN A 12 -1.99 -1.88 -16.74
CA GLN A 12 -0.58 -1.49 -16.67
C GLN A 12 -0.38 -0.07 -17.20
N GLY A 13 0.39 0.72 -16.46
CA GLY A 13 0.66 2.12 -16.78
C GLY A 13 -0.43 3.10 -16.36
N LEU A 14 -1.49 2.63 -15.67
CA LEU A 14 -2.37 3.50 -14.89
C LEU A 14 -1.97 3.50 -13.43
N ASP A 15 -2.20 4.62 -12.76
CA ASP A 15 -1.90 4.73 -11.34
C ASP A 15 -2.90 3.94 -10.49
N PHE A 16 -2.38 3.16 -9.54
CA PHE A 16 -3.20 2.66 -8.45
C PHE A 16 -3.27 3.74 -7.37
N ILE A 17 -4.48 4.20 -7.06
CA ILE A 17 -4.71 5.15 -5.98
C ILE A 17 -5.42 4.45 -4.85
N ARG A 18 -4.77 4.43 -3.68
CA ARG A 18 -5.41 3.95 -2.45
C ARG A 18 -5.43 5.07 -1.44
N SER A 19 -6.63 5.36 -0.95
CA SER A 19 -6.82 6.29 0.16
C SER A 19 -7.22 5.55 1.42
N TRP A 20 -6.69 5.95 2.56
CA TRP A 20 -7.12 5.39 3.84
C TRP A 20 -7.11 6.47 4.91
N ARG A 21 -7.85 6.17 5.98
CA ARG A 21 -7.93 6.99 7.17
C ARG A 21 -7.53 6.11 8.34
N ILE A 22 -6.65 6.62 9.19
CA ILE A 22 -6.33 5.98 10.45
C ILE A 22 -7.17 6.69 11.50
N GLU A 23 -8.20 6.00 11.99
CA GLU A 23 -9.05 6.52 13.06
C GLU A 23 -8.37 6.23 14.41
N ASP A 24 -8.31 7.24 15.29
CA ASP A 24 -7.90 7.13 16.71
C ASP A 24 -6.43 6.77 17.05
N ALA A 25 -5.43 7.37 16.39
CA ALA A 25 -4.07 7.29 16.91
C ALA A 25 -3.38 8.66 16.93
N ASP A 26 -2.87 9.06 18.10
CA ASP A 26 -1.75 9.99 18.17
C ASP A 26 -0.53 9.25 17.60
N LEU A 27 -0.28 9.48 16.32
CA LEU A 27 0.80 8.84 15.56
C LEU A 27 2.10 9.65 15.63
N THR A 28 2.17 10.69 16.45
CA THR A 28 3.32 11.60 16.49
C THR A 28 4.62 10.85 16.70
N GLY A 29 5.58 11.05 15.79
CA GLY A 29 6.89 10.41 15.84
C GLY A 29 6.93 8.98 15.33
N TRP A 30 5.80 8.36 14.96
CA TRP A 30 5.83 7.02 14.34
C TRP A 30 6.34 7.12 12.90
N ASP A 31 6.94 6.05 12.41
CA ASP A 31 7.27 5.93 10.98
C ASP A 31 6.20 5.17 10.22
N PHE A 32 6.07 5.52 8.95
CA PHE A 32 5.22 4.84 7.99
C PHE A 32 6.04 4.05 6.97
N ARG A 33 5.46 2.95 6.47
CA ARG A 33 5.94 2.26 5.28
C ARG A 33 4.78 1.65 4.50
N PHE A 34 4.82 1.82 3.18
CA PHE A 34 3.97 1.08 2.26
C PHE A 34 4.83 0.20 1.34
N SER A 35 4.52 -1.09 1.28
CA SER A 35 5.27 -2.06 0.49
C SER A 35 4.35 -2.80 -0.48
N VAL A 36 4.83 -3.04 -1.69
CA VAL A 36 4.17 -3.84 -2.72
C VAL A 36 5.01 -5.07 -3.00
N TYR A 37 4.36 -6.23 -3.05
CA TYR A 37 4.93 -7.53 -3.28
C TYR A 37 4.29 -8.16 -4.50
N ASP A 38 5.08 -8.81 -5.35
CA ASP A 38 4.54 -9.76 -6.32
C ASP A 38 4.16 -11.04 -5.57
N VAL A 39 2.89 -11.43 -5.68
CA VAL A 39 2.35 -12.62 -4.99
C VAL A 39 3.07 -13.90 -5.41
N ASN A 40 3.66 -13.94 -6.60
CA ASN A 40 4.39 -15.09 -7.11
C ASN A 40 5.88 -15.05 -6.77
N ALA A 41 6.47 -13.87 -6.57
CA ALA A 41 7.89 -13.73 -6.29
C ALA A 41 8.22 -13.66 -4.79
N SER A 42 7.24 -13.38 -3.92
CA SER A 42 7.42 -13.13 -2.47
C SER A 42 8.34 -11.94 -2.10
N ASP A 43 9.01 -11.34 -3.07
CA ASP A 43 9.90 -10.19 -2.89
C ASP A 43 9.15 -8.86 -2.94
N ILE A 44 9.68 -7.87 -2.23
CA ILE A 44 9.25 -6.47 -2.34
C ILE A 44 9.66 -5.97 -3.73
N VAL A 45 8.67 -5.59 -4.53
CA VAL A 45 8.89 -5.01 -5.86
C VAL A 45 8.88 -3.48 -5.85
N LYS A 46 8.25 -2.88 -4.83
CA LYS A 46 8.21 -1.42 -4.66
C LYS A 46 7.95 -1.04 -3.21
N THR A 47 8.70 -0.08 -2.69
CA THR A 47 8.41 0.58 -1.42
C THR A 47 8.06 2.03 -1.69
N VAL A 48 6.97 2.51 -1.11
CA VAL A 48 6.52 3.90 -1.24
C VAL A 48 6.43 4.48 0.16
N GLY A 49 7.21 5.52 0.42
CA GLY A 49 7.18 6.25 1.69
C GLY A 49 7.80 5.50 2.88
N ASP A 50 8.97 4.88 2.69
CA ASP A 50 9.76 4.34 3.80
C ASP A 50 10.32 5.46 4.70
N GLY A 51 10.17 5.33 6.01
CA GLY A 51 10.75 6.25 6.99
C GLY A 51 10.11 7.64 7.01
N ILE A 52 8.85 7.75 6.60
CA ILE A 52 8.09 9.00 6.76
C ILE A 52 7.63 9.07 8.22
N THR A 53 8.17 10.02 8.97
CA THR A 53 7.77 10.28 10.36
C THR A 53 6.53 11.17 10.42
N PHE A 54 5.52 10.78 11.20
CA PHE A 54 4.33 11.62 11.40
C PHE A 54 4.60 12.79 12.34
N ASN A 55 4.06 13.95 11.98
CA ASN A 55 3.89 15.10 12.87
C ASN A 55 2.46 15.04 13.47
N PRO A 56 2.14 15.69 14.62
CA PRO A 56 0.83 15.57 15.25
C PRO A 56 -0.24 16.14 14.33
N ILE A 57 -0.96 15.25 13.64
CA ILE A 57 -2.12 15.56 12.83
C ILE A 57 -3.24 14.63 13.30
N ILE A 58 -4.40 15.22 13.57
CA ILE A 58 -5.65 14.49 13.85
C ILE A 58 -5.95 13.57 12.66
N ALA A 59 -6.04 12.26 12.88
CA ALA A 59 -6.45 11.21 11.95
C ALA A 59 -6.28 11.59 10.45
N PRO A 60 -5.04 11.63 9.94
CA PRO A 60 -4.78 12.11 8.59
C PRO A 60 -5.45 11.20 7.53
N GLU A 61 -6.15 11.83 6.58
CA GLU A 61 -6.55 11.17 5.35
C GLU A 61 -5.35 11.14 4.41
N TRP A 62 -4.91 9.94 4.05
CA TRP A 62 -3.80 9.75 3.12
C TRP A 62 -4.31 9.21 1.81
N SER A 63 -3.75 9.72 0.72
CA SER A 63 -3.87 9.14 -0.60
C SER A 63 -2.47 8.84 -1.11
N LEU A 64 -2.22 7.56 -1.41
CA LEU A 64 -1.01 7.13 -2.06
C LEU A 64 -1.30 6.81 -3.53
N VAL A 65 -0.45 7.36 -4.39
CA VAL A 65 -0.42 7.06 -5.81
C VAL A 65 0.74 6.11 -6.05
N ILE A 66 0.43 4.91 -6.54
CA ILE A 66 1.43 3.95 -6.97
C ILE A 66 1.47 3.95 -8.48
N ASP A 67 2.57 4.48 -9.01
CA ASP A 67 2.90 4.33 -10.42
C ASP A 67 3.14 2.84 -10.72
N THR A 68 2.30 2.27 -11.58
CA THR A 68 2.36 0.85 -11.98
C THR A 68 3.06 0.63 -13.32
N THR A 69 3.60 1.67 -13.95
CA THR A 69 4.25 1.59 -15.27
C THR A 69 5.39 0.57 -15.30
N SER A 70 6.17 0.48 -14.23
CA SER A 70 7.29 -0.45 -14.10
C SER A 70 6.90 -1.84 -13.60
N LEU A 71 5.64 -2.05 -13.19
CA LEU A 71 5.17 -3.31 -12.64
C LEU A 71 4.62 -4.19 -13.78
N PRO A 72 5.09 -5.43 -13.96
CA PRO A 72 4.55 -6.33 -14.98
C PRO A 72 3.08 -6.70 -14.71
N PRO A 73 2.33 -7.17 -15.72
CA PRO A 73 1.00 -7.74 -15.48
C PRO A 73 1.08 -8.92 -14.49
N GLY A 74 0.21 -8.92 -13.49
CA GLY A 74 0.30 -9.88 -12.39
C GLY A 74 -0.59 -9.53 -11.20
N SER A 75 -0.55 -10.39 -10.19
CA SER A 75 -1.24 -10.16 -8.91
C SER A 75 -0.24 -9.63 -7.89
N TYR A 76 -0.64 -8.59 -7.18
CA TYR A 76 0.19 -7.89 -6.22
C TYR A 76 -0.52 -7.82 -4.87
N ARG A 77 0.25 -8.01 -3.81
CA ARG A 77 -0.17 -7.71 -2.44
C ARG A 77 0.49 -6.41 -2.02
N TYR A 78 -0.23 -5.59 -1.29
CA TYR A 78 0.37 -4.47 -0.58
C TYR A 78 0.22 -4.63 0.93
N THR A 79 1.19 -4.12 1.67
CA THR A 79 1.13 -3.94 3.11
C THR A 79 1.25 -2.46 3.42
N HIS A 80 0.58 -2.05 4.50
CA HIS A 80 0.94 -0.82 5.19
C HIS A 80 1.36 -1.16 6.62
N ASP A 81 2.45 -0.54 7.05
CA ASP A 81 3.10 -0.80 8.32
C ASP A 81 3.37 0.52 9.03
N TYR A 82 3.27 0.52 10.36
CA TYR A 82 3.68 1.66 11.19
C TYR A 82 4.69 1.20 12.23
N ASN A 83 5.70 2.02 12.49
CA ASN A 83 6.69 1.79 13.52
C ASN A 83 6.44 2.75 14.68
N HIS A 84 6.02 2.22 15.84
CA HIS A 84 6.03 3.04 17.05
C HIS A 84 7.50 3.27 17.45
N PRO A 85 7.90 4.49 17.87
CA PRO A 85 9.27 4.78 18.30
C PRO A 85 9.83 3.76 19.30
N ASP A 86 8.96 3.29 20.20
CA ASP A 86 9.30 2.35 21.27
C ASP A 86 8.92 0.88 20.97
N GLY A 87 8.35 0.57 19.81
CA GLY A 87 7.56 -0.67 19.62
C GLY A 87 7.88 -1.53 18.39
N GLY A 88 8.76 -1.09 17.50
CA GLY A 88 9.02 -1.82 16.25
C GLY A 88 7.85 -1.75 15.25
N TRP A 89 8.06 -2.34 14.08
CA TRP A 89 7.09 -2.31 12.98
C TRP A 89 5.88 -3.20 13.26
N THR A 90 4.69 -2.64 13.10
CA THR A 90 3.40 -3.33 13.18
C THR A 90 2.65 -3.22 11.85
N GLU A 91 2.31 -4.36 11.25
CA GLU A 91 1.43 -4.45 10.07
C GLU A 91 0.00 -4.10 10.47
N VAL A 92 -0.61 -3.13 9.79
CA VAL A 92 -1.97 -2.67 10.14
C VAL A 92 -3.01 -3.06 9.11
N SER A 93 -2.65 -3.21 7.84
CA SER A 93 -3.53 -3.83 6.86
C SER A 93 -2.80 -4.33 5.64
N THR A 94 -3.47 -5.24 4.94
CA THR A 94 -3.05 -5.74 3.65
C THR A 94 -4.20 -5.73 2.67
N GLY A 95 -3.87 -5.63 1.40
CA GLY A 95 -4.83 -5.79 0.32
C GLY A 95 -4.16 -6.33 -0.92
N GLU A 96 -4.97 -6.68 -1.91
CA GLU A 96 -4.50 -7.19 -3.19
C GLU A 96 -5.04 -6.34 -4.33
N PHE A 97 -4.23 -6.21 -5.38
CA PHE A 97 -4.65 -5.64 -6.65
C PHE A 97 -4.03 -6.44 -7.79
N ARG A 98 -4.62 -6.35 -8.97
CA ARG A 98 -4.14 -7.03 -10.17
C ARG A 98 -3.80 -5.99 -11.23
N ILE A 99 -2.61 -6.12 -11.81
CA ILE A 99 -2.24 -5.40 -13.02
C ILE A 99 -2.61 -6.26 -14.21
N THR A 100 -3.46 -5.72 -15.08
CA THR A 100 -3.84 -6.34 -16.34
C THR A 100 -2.99 -5.78 -17.48
N ASP A 101 -2.57 -6.67 -18.38
CA ASP A 101 -1.93 -6.25 -19.62
C ASP A 101 -2.98 -5.51 -20.47
N PRO A 102 -2.73 -4.26 -20.89
CA PRO A 102 -3.62 -3.54 -21.79
C PRO A 102 -3.84 -4.27 -23.12
N LYS A 103 -2.97 -5.21 -23.52
CA LYS A 103 -3.11 -6.02 -24.73
C LYS A 103 -4.10 -7.19 -24.63
N VAL A 104 -4.68 -7.46 -23.45
CA VAL A 104 -5.63 -8.57 -23.24
C VAL A 104 -7.10 -8.12 -23.32
N LEU A 105 -7.35 -6.91 -23.84
CA LEU A 105 -8.70 -6.45 -24.21
C LEU A 105 -8.86 -6.45 -25.73
N ALA A 106 -8.83 -7.64 -26.33
CA ALA A 106 -9.28 -7.90 -27.71
C ALA A 106 -9.81 -9.33 -27.81
#